data_AF-A0A2S6CS89-F1
#
_entry.id   AF-A0A2S6CS89-F1
#
_cell.length_a   1.000
_cell.length_b   1.000
_cell.length_c   1.000
_cell.angle_alpha   90.00
_cell.angle_beta   90.00
_cell.angle_gamma   90.00
#
_symmetry.space_group_name_H-M   'P 1'
#
loop_
_entity.id
_entity.type
_entity.pdbx_description
1 polymer ?
#
loop_
_entity_poly.entity_id
_entity_poly.type
_entity_poly.pdbx_seq_one_letter_code
_entity_poly.pdbx_strand_id
1 'polypeptide(L)' 'MTIEQAVLENFRELPADKQQEVLDFIQSLKHKLPTKKRRTPPDAIAGKGKTLGDIVSPIINEEEWEYLK' A
#
# COMPACT_ATOMS: atom_id res chain seq x y z
N MET A 1 -7.51 -22.93 -11.47
CA MET A 1 -6.14 -22.48 -11.83
C MET A 1 -5.78 -21.34 -10.91
N THR A 2 -4.60 -21.38 -10.31
CA THR A 2 -4.08 -20.24 -9.53
C THR A 2 -3.38 -19.25 -10.46
N ILE A 3 -3.26 -17.99 -10.02
CA ILE A 3 -2.57 -16.94 -10.78
C ILE A 3 -1.10 -17.33 -11.04
N GLU A 4 -0.44 -17.93 -10.05
CA GLU A 4 0.95 -18.40 -10.16
C GLU A 4 1.14 -19.44 -11.26
N GLN A 5 0.22 -20.41 -11.35
CA GLN A 5 0.24 -21.42 -12.41
C GLN A 5 0.08 -20.79 -13.78
N ALA A 6 -0.87 -19.86 -13.93
CA ALA A 6 -1.10 -19.17 -15.20
C ALA A 6 0.14 -18.35 -15.62
N VAL A 7 0.80 -17.66 -14.69
CA VAL A 7 2.01 -16.89 -14.99
C VAL A 7 3.16 -17.81 -15.44
N LEU A 8 3.34 -18.96 -14.80
CA LEU A 8 4.39 -19.92 -15.18
C LEU A 8 4.16 -20.54 -16.56
N GLU A 9 2.91 -20.89 -16.89
CA GLU A 9 2.54 -21.39 -18.22
C GLU A 9 2.83 -20.34 -19.29
N ASN A 10 2.34 -19.11 -19.11
CA ASN A 10 2.58 -18.02 -20.07
C ASN A 10 4.08 -17.70 -20.24
N PHE A 11 4.86 -17.77 -19.16
CA PHE A 11 6.31 -17.50 -19.23
C PHE A 11 7.06 -18.58 -20.03
N ARG A 12 6.64 -19.84 -19.94
CA ARG A 12 7.24 -20.96 -20.68
C ARG A 12 6.95 -20.90 -22.18
N GLU A 13 5.82 -20.34 -22.59
CA GLU A 13 5.44 -20.17 -24.00
C GLU A 13 6.24 -19.06 -24.70
N LEU A 14 6.93 -18.20 -23.94
CA LEU A 14 7.71 -17.10 -24.51
C LEU A 14 9.05 -17.56 -25.14
N PRO A 15 9.49 -16.93 -26.24
CA PRO A 15 10.84 -17.08 -26.76
C PRO A 15 11.91 -16.64 -25.74
N ALA A 16 13.12 -17.19 -25.84
CA ALA A 16 14.22 -16.93 -24.91
C ALA A 16 14.53 -15.42 -24.73
N ASP A 17 14.51 -14.65 -25.81
CA ASP A 17 14.76 -13.20 -25.78
C ASP A 17 13.74 -12.45 -24.91
N LYS A 18 12.47 -12.89 -24.97
CA LYS A 18 11.38 -12.30 -24.19
C LYS A 18 11.37 -12.76 -22.74
N GLN A 19 11.84 -13.98 -22.47
CA GLN A 19 12.04 -14.45 -21.10
C GLN A 19 13.08 -13.59 -20.38
N GLN A 20 14.19 -13.26 -21.07
CA GLN A 20 15.23 -12.41 -20.48
C GLN A 20 14.72 -11.00 -20.16
N GLU A 21 13.94 -10.40 -21.07
CA GLU A 21 13.33 -9.08 -20.86
C GLU A 21 12.42 -9.05 -19.60
N VAL A 22 11.63 -10.10 -19.40
CA VAL A 22 10.76 -10.25 -18.22
C VAL A 22 11.59 -10.41 -16.94
N LEU A 23 12.67 -11.20 -16.97
CA LEU A 23 13.56 -11.37 -15.82
C LEU A 23 14.26 -10.05 -15.44
N ASP A 24 14.76 -9.31 -16.43
CA ASP A 24 15.39 -8.01 -16.24
C ASP A 24 14.40 -7.00 -15.66
N PHE A 25 13.14 -7.01 -16.11
CA PHE A 25 12.08 -6.18 -15.55
C PHE A 25 11.81 -6.53 -14.08
N ILE A 26 11.69 -7.81 -13.73
CA ILE A 26 11.51 -8.27 -12.33
C ILE A 26 12.69 -7.81 -11.47
N GLN A 27 13.92 -7.93 -11.97
CA GLN A 27 15.11 -7.44 -11.27
C GLN A 27 15.04 -5.91 -11.07
N SER A 28 14.60 -5.17 -12.07
CA SER A 28 14.40 -3.73 -11.96
C SER A 28 13.37 -3.37 -10.88
N LEU A 29 12.28 -4.13 -10.74
CA LEU A 29 11.27 -3.91 -9.69
C LEU A 29 11.85 -4.14 -8.29
N LYS A 30 12.68 -5.18 -8.12
CA LYS A 30 13.37 -5.46 -6.85
C LYS A 30 14.30 -4.32 -6.45
N HIS A 31 15.02 -3.73 -7.41
CA HIS A 31 15.91 -2.59 -7.17
C HIS A 31 15.19 -1.25 -7.05
N LYS A 32 14.01 -1.10 -7.67
CA LYS A 32 13.23 0.14 -7.69
C LYS A 32 12.19 0.25 -6.58
N LEU A 33 12.06 -0.72 -5.67
CA LEU A 33 11.25 -0.55 -4.47
C LEU A 33 11.78 0.67 -3.72
N PRO A 34 11.13 1.84 -3.81
CA PRO A 34 11.61 3.00 -3.10
C PRO A 34 11.45 2.63 -1.64
N THR A 35 12.54 2.69 -0.88
CA THR A 35 12.42 2.80 0.58
C THR A 35 11.51 4.00 0.78
N LYS A 36 10.23 3.73 1.11
CA LYS A 36 9.16 4.72 1.05
C LYS A 36 9.56 5.86 1.97
N LYS A 37 10.16 6.91 1.42
CA LYS A 37 10.68 8.05 2.17
C LYS A 37 9.44 8.77 2.66
N ARG A 38 9.01 8.47 3.88
CA ARG A 38 7.86 9.13 4.49
C ARG A 38 8.18 10.62 4.50
N ARG A 39 7.28 11.45 3.99
CA ARG A 39 7.44 12.90 4.05
C ARG A 39 7.37 13.30 5.52
N THR A 40 8.38 14.02 6.00
CA THR A 40 8.34 14.65 7.31
C THR A 40 7.56 15.96 7.16
N PRO A 41 6.54 16.21 7.98
CA PRO A 41 5.88 17.51 7.99
C PRO A 41 6.89 18.61 8.40
N PRO A 42 6.78 19.84 7.87
CA PRO A 42 7.59 20.96 8.34
C PRO A 42 7.39 21.22 9.84
N ASP A 43 8.43 21.68 10.54
CA ASP A 43 8.36 21.97 11.99
C ASP A 43 7.26 22.96 12.34
N ALA A 44 6.95 23.90 11.42
CA ALA A 44 5.88 24.87 11.58
C ALA A 44 4.48 24.25 11.76
N ILE A 45 4.28 22.98 11.39
CA ILE A 45 3.01 22.25 11.52
C ILE A 45 3.10 21.05 12.48
N ALA A 46 4.26 20.80 13.09
CA ALA A 46 4.42 19.75 14.07
C ALA A 46 3.46 19.98 15.25
N GLY A 47 2.70 18.94 15.62
CA GLY A 47 1.71 19.01 16.70
C GLY A 47 0.47 19.88 16.43
N LYS A 48 0.33 20.45 15.22
CA LYS A 48 -0.85 21.26 14.84
C LYS A 48 -1.93 20.46 14.09
N GLY A 49 -1.65 19.19 13.80
CA GLY A 49 -2.62 18.30 13.16
C GLY A 49 -3.79 18.03 14.09
N LYS A 50 -5.00 18.30 13.61
CA LYS A 50 -6.25 17.86 14.25
C LYS A 50 -6.81 16.70 13.45
N THR A 51 -7.22 15.64 14.13
CA THR A 51 -7.97 14.54 13.53
C THR A 51 -9.44 14.93 13.37
N LEU A 52 -10.19 14.20 12.55
CA LEU A 52 -11.63 14.44 12.44
C LEU A 52 -12.35 14.28 13.79
N GLY A 53 -11.87 13.39 14.67
CA GLY A 53 -12.40 13.24 16.02
C GLY A 53 -12.12 14.45 16.93
N ASP A 54 -11.06 15.21 16.67
CA ASP A 54 -10.78 16.46 17.40
C ASP A 54 -11.63 17.63 16.91
N ILE A 55 -12.24 17.51 15.73
CA ILE A 55 -13.03 18.56 15.08
C ILE A 55 -14.53 18.29 15.23
N VAL A 56 -14.91 17.01 15.20
CA VAL A 56 -16.31 16.57 15.18
C VAL A 56 -16.62 15.86 16.49
N SER A 57 -17.61 16.38 17.22
CA SER A 57 -18.14 15.69 18.40
C SER A 57 -18.81 14.38 17.98
N PRO A 58 -18.70 13.30 18.78
CA PRO A 58 -19.40 12.06 18.51
C PRO A 58 -20.89 12.31 18.29
N ILE A 59 -21.44 11.70 17.23
CA ILE A 59 -22.88 11.78 16.94
C ILE A 59 -23.68 11.06 18.04
N ILE A 60 -23.05 10.08 18.69
CA ILE A 60 -23.59 9.20 19.72
C ILE A 60 -23.16 9.72 21.09
N ASN A 61 -24.11 9.85 22.03
CA ASN A 61 -23.84 10.27 23.40
C ASN A 61 -23.38 9.08 24.28
N GLU A 62 -22.86 9.38 25.48
CA GLU A 62 -22.29 8.37 26.40
C GLU A 62 -23.29 7.27 26.79
N GLU A 63 -24.56 7.60 26.95
CA GLU A 63 -25.60 6.63 27.30
C GLU A 63 -25.84 5.63 26.17
N GLU A 64 -25.86 6.10 24.91
CA GLU A 64 -25.99 5.24 23.73
C GLU A 64 -24.77 4.32 23.52
N TRP A 65 -23.58 4.72 23.99
CA TRP A 65 -22.38 3.87 23.95
C TRP A 65 -22.44 2.68 24.90
N GLU A 66 -23.03 2.84 26.09
CA GLU A 66 -23.21 1.74 27.05
C GLU A 66 -24.16 0.64 26.53
N TYR A 67 -25.08 0.98 25.61
CA TYR A 67 -25.95 0.01 24.94
C TYR A 67 -25.27 -0.81 23.84
N LEU A 68 -24.09 -0.40 23.37
CA LEU A 68 -23.33 -1.07 22.30
C LEU A 68 -22.25 -2.04 22.83
N LYS A 69 -22.12 -2.17 24.16
CA LYS A 69 -21.09 -2.95 24.84
C LYS A 69 -21.61 -4.32 25.27
#